data_AF-A0A1G2HR47-F1
#
_entry.id   AF-A0A1G2HR47-F1
#
_cell.length_a   1.000
_cell.length_b   1.000
_cell.length_c   1.000
_cell.angle_alpha   90.00
_cell.angle_beta   90.00
_cell.angle_gamma   90.00
#
_symmetry.space_group_name_H-M   'P 1'
#
loop_
_entity.id
_entity.type
_entity.pdbx_description
1 polymer ?
#
loop_
_entity_poly.entity_id
_entity_poly.type
_entity_poly.pdbx_seq_one_letter_code
_entity_poly.pdbx_strand_id
1 'polypeptide(L)'
;MGLKITKKGIPIAKLYISDEDIEWQAMADLITYRKKWLAAYGKPLTGPLDVDNFIKELWGMEVTYEELPQSADEESLGVFKPETQEVIIDPVACNHPKRISFTVAHEAGHLSLHVFLFVVKEGKFVGWKKDHASCDKNLEYQANLYAGSLLAPEQEICGLLKEKGLSINNLIANPIDLSAHLASFQEKFGLSRHALEIRLNRLGVPMADAKYLN
;
A
#
# COMPACT_ATOMS: atom_id res chain seq x y z
N MET A 1 -29.36 1.27 -2.59
CA MET A 1 -28.54 0.29 -1.85
C MET A 1 -27.45 1.09 -1.14
N GLY A 2 -27.57 1.30 0.16
CA GLY A 2 -26.67 2.19 0.92
C GLY A 2 -25.34 1.52 1.21
N LEU A 3 -24.23 2.20 0.91
CA LEU A 3 -22.89 1.80 1.34
C LEU A 3 -22.90 1.71 2.87
N LYS A 4 -22.65 0.53 3.42
CA LYS A 4 -22.24 0.41 4.82
C LYS A 4 -20.73 0.47 4.80
N ILE A 5 -20.13 1.52 5.35
CA ILE A 5 -18.70 1.53 5.70
C ILE A 5 -18.53 0.46 6.78
N THR A 6 -18.24 -0.78 6.38
CA THR A 6 -18.22 -1.94 7.27
C THR A 6 -16.88 -2.15 7.98
N LYS A 7 -15.97 -1.17 8.00
CA LYS A 7 -14.69 -1.35 8.70
C LYS A 7 -14.95 -1.51 10.20
N LYS A 8 -14.94 -2.76 10.67
CA LYS A 8 -14.97 -3.15 12.10
C LYS A 8 -13.60 -3.00 12.78
N GLY A 9 -12.63 -2.39 12.10
CA GLY A 9 -11.40 -1.86 12.70
C GLY A 9 -11.52 -0.35 12.77
N ILE A 10 -11.41 0.21 13.97
CA ILE A 10 -11.46 1.67 14.18
C ILE A 10 -10.22 2.25 13.47
N PRO A 11 -10.38 3.13 12.47
CA PRO A 11 -9.25 3.83 11.87
C PRO A 11 -8.48 4.60 12.95
N ILE A 12 -7.16 4.64 12.86
CA ILE A 12 -6.35 5.38 13.82
C ILE A 12 -6.58 6.88 13.60
N ALA A 13 -7.34 7.50 14.49
CA ALA A 13 -7.70 8.92 14.39
C ALA A 13 -6.57 9.83 14.94
N LYS A 14 -5.37 9.71 14.37
CA LYS A 14 -4.21 10.53 14.76
C LYS A 14 -3.52 11.09 13.51
N LEU A 15 -3.08 12.34 13.60
CA LEU A 15 -2.21 12.96 12.58
C LEU A 15 -0.82 12.31 12.53
N TYR A 16 -0.36 11.78 13.67
CA TYR A 16 0.88 11.02 13.77
C TYR A 16 0.58 9.59 14.19
N ILE A 17 0.85 8.66 13.29
CA ILE A 17 0.70 7.22 13.49
C ILE A 17 2.11 6.62 13.50
N SER A 18 2.40 5.74 14.45
CA SER A 18 3.71 5.09 14.52
C SER A 18 3.91 4.12 13.35
N ASP A 19 5.15 3.87 12.97
CA ASP A 19 5.46 2.91 11.89
C ASP A 19 4.90 1.51 12.21
N GLU A 20 4.97 1.07 13.48
CA GLU A 20 4.42 -0.21 13.94
C GLU A 20 2.89 -0.27 13.83
N ASP A 21 2.19 0.81 14.19
CA ASP A 21 0.74 0.90 14.05
C ASP A 21 0.31 0.85 12.57
N ILE A 22 1.10 1.43 11.66
CA ILE A 22 0.84 1.41 10.21
C ILE A 22 1.01 0.00 9.65
N GLU A 23 2.10 -0.69 10.02
CA GLU A 23 2.32 -2.09 9.66
C GLU A 23 1.17 -2.97 10.14
N TRP A 24 0.78 -2.80 11.41
CA TRP A 24 -0.33 -3.55 11.99
C TRP A 24 -1.64 -3.30 11.24
N GLN A 25 -1.92 -2.04 10.89
CA GLN A 25 -3.11 -1.66 10.15
C GLN A 25 -3.12 -2.25 8.72
N ALA A 26 -1.99 -2.21 8.00
CA ALA A 26 -1.86 -2.83 6.68
C ALA A 26 -2.08 -4.35 6.75
N MET A 27 -1.50 -5.01 7.76
CA MET A 27 -1.69 -6.44 8.00
C MET A 27 -3.13 -6.79 8.34
N ALA A 28 -3.80 -5.99 9.18
CA ALA A 28 -5.19 -6.20 9.54
C ALA A 28 -6.13 -6.09 8.33
N ASP A 29 -5.88 -5.12 7.44
CA ASP A 29 -6.65 -4.95 6.21
C ASP A 29 -6.38 -6.08 5.23
N LEU A 30 -5.12 -6.49 5.05
CA LEU A 30 -4.76 -7.65 4.21
C LEU A 30 -5.40 -8.95 4.69
N ILE A 31 -5.40 -9.23 6.00
CA ILE A 31 -6.06 -10.40 6.59
C ILE A 31 -7.57 -10.34 6.33
N THR A 32 -8.18 -9.16 6.48
CA THR A 32 -9.61 -8.96 6.23
C THR A 32 -9.95 -9.25 4.77
N TYR A 33 -9.16 -8.71 3.84
CA TYR A 33 -9.32 -8.95 2.41
C TYR A 33 -9.15 -10.44 2.06
N ARG A 34 -8.10 -11.10 2.57
CA ARG A 34 -7.86 -12.53 2.34
C ARG A 34 -9.02 -13.40 2.81
N LYS A 35 -9.66 -13.06 3.94
CA LYS A 35 -10.86 -13.73 4.42
C LYS A 35 -12.05 -13.55 3.47
N LYS A 36 -12.29 -12.32 3.00
CA LYS A 36 -13.33 -12.03 2.00
C LYS A 36 -13.08 -12.79 0.70
N TRP A 37 -11.86 -12.74 0.21
CA TRP A 37 -11.43 -13.46 -1.00
C TRP A 37 -11.66 -14.97 -0.89
N LEU A 38 -11.20 -15.59 0.20
CA LEU A 38 -11.37 -17.02 0.42
C LEU A 38 -12.86 -17.41 0.48
N ALA A 39 -13.69 -16.58 1.12
CA ALA A 39 -15.13 -16.81 1.20
C ALA A 39 -15.82 -16.67 -0.17
N ALA A 40 -15.39 -15.73 -1.01
CA ALA A 40 -15.99 -15.49 -2.32
C ALA A 40 -15.54 -16.50 -3.38
N TYR A 41 -14.27 -16.91 -3.37
CA TYR A 41 -13.65 -17.69 -4.45
C TYR A 41 -13.21 -19.10 -4.05
N GLY A 42 -13.29 -19.46 -2.77
CA GLY A 42 -12.95 -20.81 -2.27
C GLY A 42 -11.47 -21.18 -2.37
N LYS A 43 -10.58 -20.22 -2.66
CA LYS A 43 -9.13 -20.44 -2.79
C LYS A 43 -8.34 -19.30 -2.15
N PRO A 44 -7.10 -19.54 -1.69
CA PRO A 44 -6.24 -18.49 -1.18
C PRO A 44 -5.83 -17.51 -2.31
N LEU A 45 -5.47 -16.29 -1.92
CA LEU A 45 -4.85 -15.32 -2.83
C LEU A 45 -3.42 -15.79 -3.17
N THR A 46 -3.05 -15.72 -4.45
CA THR A 46 -1.73 -16.15 -4.96
C THR A 46 -1.13 -15.06 -5.83
N GLY A 47 0.20 -14.88 -5.76
CA GLY A 47 0.91 -13.87 -6.55
C GLY A 47 0.81 -12.45 -5.95
N PRO A 48 1.22 -11.43 -6.73
CA PRO A 48 1.09 -10.03 -6.33
C PRO A 48 -0.35 -9.67 -5.97
N LEU A 49 -0.51 -8.76 -5.01
CA LEU A 49 -1.82 -8.27 -4.61
C LEU A 49 -2.46 -7.45 -5.74
N ASP A 50 -3.65 -7.85 -6.17
CA ASP A 50 -4.56 -7.00 -6.94
C ASP A 50 -5.12 -5.91 -6.01
N VAL A 51 -4.49 -4.72 -6.05
CA VAL A 51 -4.81 -3.63 -5.14
C VAL A 51 -6.13 -2.95 -5.52
N ASP A 52 -6.50 -2.95 -6.80
CA ASP A 52 -7.77 -2.41 -7.27
C ASP A 52 -8.93 -3.18 -6.63
N ASN A 53 -8.88 -4.51 -6.72
CA ASN A 53 -9.88 -5.35 -6.10
C ASN A 53 -9.81 -5.28 -4.56
N PHE A 54 -8.63 -5.11 -3.98
CA PHE A 54 -8.47 -4.87 -2.54
C PHE A 54 -9.22 -3.61 -2.08
N ILE A 55 -9.06 -2.48 -2.80
CA ILE A 55 -9.74 -1.22 -2.49
C ILE A 55 -11.27 -1.39 -2.63
N LYS A 56 -11.71 -2.00 -3.73
CA LYS A 56 -13.11 -2.26 -4.00
C LYS A 56 -13.77 -3.12 -2.93
N GLU A 57 -13.15 -4.23 -2.56
CA GLU A 57 -13.71 -5.16 -1.59
C GLU A 57 -13.74 -4.59 -0.16
N LEU A 58 -12.78 -3.77 0.23
CA LEU A 58 -12.70 -3.23 1.59
C LEU A 58 -13.49 -1.93 1.78
N TRP A 59 -13.48 -1.03 0.80
CA TRP A 59 -14.09 0.30 0.91
C TRP A 59 -15.22 0.57 -0.09
N GLY A 60 -15.44 -0.32 -1.07
CA GLY A 60 -16.49 -0.15 -2.08
C GLY A 60 -16.19 0.96 -3.09
N MET A 61 -14.90 1.27 -3.29
CA MET A 61 -14.44 2.29 -4.22
C MET A 61 -13.95 1.66 -5.52
N GLU A 62 -14.14 2.37 -6.62
CA GLU A 62 -13.58 1.97 -7.91
C GLU A 62 -12.22 2.63 -8.12
N VAL A 63 -11.30 1.90 -8.73
CA VAL A 63 -10.02 2.44 -9.20
C VAL A 63 -10.14 2.67 -10.70
N THR A 64 -9.90 3.89 -11.16
CA THR A 64 -9.89 4.25 -12.59
C THR A 64 -8.54 4.79 -13.01
N TYR A 65 -8.26 4.70 -14.32
CA TYR A 65 -6.98 5.04 -14.91
C TYR A 65 -7.19 6.15 -15.93
N GLU A 66 -6.84 7.38 -15.56
CA GLU A 66 -7.11 8.59 -16.34
C GLU A 66 -5.95 9.58 -16.16
N GLU A 67 -5.61 10.34 -17.20
CA GLU A 67 -4.59 11.38 -17.09
C GLU A 67 -5.04 12.47 -16.12
N LEU A 68 -4.17 12.80 -15.16
CA LEU A 68 -4.43 13.86 -14.19
C LEU A 68 -3.83 15.17 -14.69
N PRO A 69 -4.50 16.32 -14.45
CA PRO A 69 -3.91 17.62 -14.73
C PRO A 69 -2.63 17.79 -13.91
N GLN A 70 -1.49 17.86 -14.60
CA GLN A 70 -0.20 18.05 -13.96
C GLN A 70 0.06 19.55 -13.75
N SER A 71 0.63 19.90 -12.59
CA SER A 71 1.11 21.24 -12.32
C SER A 71 2.62 21.31 -12.49
N ALA A 72 3.18 22.50 -12.73
CA ALA A 72 4.63 22.66 -12.87
C ALA A 72 5.39 22.39 -11.56
N ASP A 73 4.71 22.52 -10.42
CA ASP A 73 5.31 22.47 -9.09
C ASP A 73 5.05 21.15 -8.34
N GLU A 74 4.06 20.36 -8.78
CA GLU A 74 3.63 19.13 -8.12
C GLU A 74 3.11 18.10 -9.15
N GLU A 75 3.78 16.94 -9.20
CA GLU A 75 3.37 15.76 -9.98
C GLU A 75 2.36 14.97 -9.15
N SER A 76 1.12 14.85 -9.64
CA SER A 76 0.09 14.01 -9.02
C SER A 76 -0.01 12.70 -9.79
N LEU A 77 0.32 11.59 -9.11
CA LEU A 77 0.24 10.25 -9.67
C LEU A 77 -1.10 9.58 -9.43
N GLY A 78 -1.80 10.02 -8.38
CA GLY A 78 -3.06 9.48 -7.93
C GLY A 78 -3.83 10.52 -7.13
N VAL A 79 -5.15 10.39 -7.13
CA VAL A 79 -6.03 11.21 -6.31
C VAL A 79 -7.28 10.43 -5.93
N PHE A 80 -7.66 10.54 -4.66
CA PHE A 80 -8.97 10.12 -4.20
C PHE A 80 -10.01 11.25 -4.38
N LYS A 81 -11.14 10.92 -5.00
CA LYS A 81 -12.32 11.79 -5.14
C LYS A 81 -13.46 11.30 -4.24
N PRO A 82 -13.62 11.88 -3.03
CA PRO A 82 -14.68 11.50 -2.11
C PRO A 82 -16.08 11.52 -2.71
N GLU A 83 -16.36 12.52 -3.56
CA GLU A 83 -17.69 12.79 -4.12
C GLU A 83 -18.14 11.72 -5.10
N THR A 84 -17.20 11.16 -5.88
CA THR A 84 -17.47 10.08 -6.84
C THR A 84 -17.16 8.69 -6.29
N GLN A 85 -16.51 8.61 -5.12
CA GLN A 85 -16.03 7.36 -4.52
C GLN A 85 -15.03 6.62 -5.40
N GLU A 86 -14.20 7.38 -6.09
CA GLU A 86 -13.22 6.87 -7.04
C GLU A 86 -11.81 7.21 -6.57
N VAL A 87 -10.90 6.27 -6.81
CA VAL A 87 -9.47 6.50 -6.78
C VAL A 87 -9.01 6.57 -8.22
N ILE A 88 -8.47 7.70 -8.64
CA ILE A 88 -7.98 7.90 -10.00
C ILE A 88 -6.47 7.83 -9.98
N ILE A 89 -5.90 7.04 -10.88
CA ILE A 89 -4.46 6.86 -11.05
C ILE A 89 -4.07 7.38 -12.43
N ASP A 90 -3.02 8.17 -12.50
CA ASP A 90 -2.44 8.62 -13.77
C ASP A 90 -1.44 7.56 -14.29
N PRO A 91 -1.82 6.76 -15.31
CA PRO A 91 -0.93 5.73 -15.84
C PRO A 91 0.25 6.32 -16.61
N VAL A 92 0.11 7.53 -17.17
CA VAL A 92 1.14 8.20 -17.98
C VAL A 92 2.24 8.74 -17.07
N ALA A 93 1.86 9.47 -16.01
CA ALA A 93 2.80 9.98 -15.01
C ALA A 93 3.50 8.83 -14.26
N CYS A 94 2.77 7.75 -13.96
CA CYS A 94 3.36 6.56 -13.33
C CYS A 94 4.40 5.87 -14.20
N ASN A 95 4.30 5.91 -15.54
CA ASN A 95 5.26 5.41 -16.54
C ASN A 95 5.75 3.95 -16.43
N HIS A 96 5.30 3.17 -15.45
CA HIS A 96 5.68 1.76 -15.26
C HIS A 96 4.63 1.00 -14.41
N PRO A 97 4.24 -0.25 -14.75
CA PRO A 97 3.21 -1.01 -14.01
C PRO A 97 3.45 -1.16 -12.51
N LYS A 98 4.71 -1.42 -12.11
CA LYS A 98 5.08 -1.50 -10.68
C LYS A 98 4.90 -0.17 -9.92
N ARG A 99 5.04 0.98 -10.61
CA ARG A 99 4.78 2.30 -10.02
C ARG A 99 3.27 2.51 -9.89
N ILE A 100 2.48 2.10 -10.89
CA ILE A 100 1.01 2.08 -10.82
C ILE A 100 0.53 1.30 -9.59
N SER A 101 0.94 0.04 -9.41
CA SER A 101 0.50 -0.76 -8.26
C SER A 101 0.89 -0.15 -6.91
N PHE A 102 2.07 0.48 -6.84
CA PHE A 102 2.50 1.19 -5.63
C PHE A 102 1.64 2.44 -5.37
N THR A 103 1.34 3.24 -6.41
CA THR A 103 0.45 4.40 -6.30
C THR A 103 -0.94 3.98 -5.84
N VAL A 104 -1.51 2.89 -6.38
CA VAL A 104 -2.82 2.39 -5.93
C VAL A 104 -2.76 1.98 -4.45
N ALA A 105 -1.70 1.30 -4.03
CA ALA A 105 -1.51 0.90 -2.62
C ALA A 105 -1.28 2.11 -1.69
N HIS A 106 -0.69 3.18 -2.21
CA HIS A 106 -0.53 4.45 -1.51
C HIS A 106 -1.90 5.11 -1.27
N GLU A 107 -2.75 5.18 -2.29
CA GLU A 107 -4.14 5.67 -2.13
C GLU A 107 -4.94 4.80 -1.14
N ALA A 108 -4.74 3.48 -1.14
CA ALA A 108 -5.30 2.59 -0.12
C ALA A 108 -4.82 2.95 1.30
N GLY A 109 -3.60 3.48 1.44
CA GLY A 109 -3.07 4.02 2.69
C GLY A 109 -3.86 5.23 3.17
N HIS A 110 -4.16 6.20 2.30
CA HIS A 110 -5.03 7.33 2.64
C HIS A 110 -6.43 6.86 3.09
N LEU A 111 -7.01 5.89 2.38
CA LEU A 111 -8.30 5.32 2.74
C LEU A 111 -8.30 4.56 4.05
N SER A 112 -7.19 3.90 4.39
CA SER A 112 -7.08 3.10 5.60
C SER A 112 -6.78 3.95 6.84
N LEU A 113 -5.81 4.85 6.71
CA LEU A 113 -5.23 5.60 7.82
C LEU A 113 -5.92 6.94 8.03
N HIS A 114 -6.26 7.64 6.94
CA HIS A 114 -6.65 9.05 6.97
C HIS A 114 -8.14 9.26 6.74
N VAL A 115 -8.95 8.20 6.85
CA VAL A 115 -10.40 8.26 6.60
C VAL A 115 -11.13 9.27 7.49
N PHE A 116 -10.58 9.58 8.67
CA PHE A 116 -11.11 10.57 9.58
C PHE A 116 -11.02 12.00 9.04
N LEU A 117 -10.25 12.24 7.97
CA LEU A 117 -10.19 13.52 7.25
C LEU A 117 -11.36 13.70 6.29
N PHE A 118 -12.17 12.67 6.02
CA PHE A 118 -13.32 12.78 5.14
C PHE A 118 -14.60 13.14 5.89
N VAL A 119 -15.48 13.86 5.20
CA VAL A 119 -16.88 14.03 5.61
C VAL A 119 -17.65 12.80 5.18
N VAL A 120 -18.25 12.10 6.14
CA VAL A 120 -19.11 10.94 5.89
C VAL A 120 -20.57 11.31 6.14
N LYS A 121 -21.43 11.13 5.15
CA LYS A 121 -22.90 11.27 5.25
C LYS A 121 -23.56 10.00 4.75
N GLU A 122 -24.49 9.46 5.53
CA GLU A 122 -25.24 8.24 5.17
C GLU A 122 -24.34 7.05 4.76
N GLY A 123 -23.17 6.92 5.39
CA GLY A 123 -22.20 5.89 5.05
C GLY A 123 -21.43 6.12 3.74
N LYS A 124 -21.45 7.34 3.19
CA LYS A 124 -20.69 7.72 2.00
C LYS A 124 -19.75 8.87 2.29
N PHE A 125 -18.56 8.83 1.69
CA PHE A 125 -17.70 10.00 1.59
C PHE A 125 -18.38 11.04 0.70
N VAL A 126 -18.37 12.30 1.11
CA VAL A 126 -19.02 13.41 0.39
C VAL A 126 -18.12 14.65 0.29
N GLY A 127 -16.86 14.52 0.68
CA GLY A 127 -15.86 15.57 0.61
C GLY A 127 -14.82 15.47 1.72
N TRP A 128 -13.90 16.42 1.73
CA TRP A 128 -12.86 16.58 2.74
C TRP A 128 -13.34 17.47 3.90
N LYS A 129 -12.90 17.16 5.12
CA LYS A 129 -12.99 18.11 6.23
C LYS A 129 -12.00 19.25 5.92
N LYS A 130 -12.50 20.50 5.86
CA LYS A 130 -11.69 21.68 5.50
C LYS A 130 -10.41 21.76 6.36
N ASP A 131 -9.33 22.26 5.75
CA ASP A 131 -7.96 22.50 6.28
C ASP A 131 -6.90 21.41 6.18
N HIS A 132 -7.13 20.30 5.46
CA HIS A 132 -6.04 19.37 5.14
C HIS A 132 -5.69 19.42 3.67
N ALA A 133 -4.55 20.07 3.38
CA ALA A 133 -3.88 19.87 2.10
C ALA A 133 -3.43 18.41 2.04
N SER A 134 -3.74 17.72 0.93
CA SER A 134 -3.16 16.43 0.54
C SER A 134 -1.62 16.46 0.51
N CYS A 135 -0.99 17.63 0.67
CA CYS A 135 0.46 17.82 0.64
C CYS A 135 1.13 17.77 2.03
N ASP A 136 0.44 17.27 3.08
CA ASP A 136 1.10 17.06 4.37
C ASP A 136 2.10 15.91 4.25
N LYS A 137 3.39 16.25 4.28
CA LYS A 137 4.51 15.29 4.15
C LYS A 137 4.41 14.11 5.12
N ASN A 138 3.78 14.28 6.28
CA ASN A 138 3.59 13.18 7.22
C ASN A 138 2.52 12.21 6.73
N LEU A 139 1.41 12.69 6.18
CA LEU A 139 0.36 11.83 5.62
C LEU A 139 0.89 11.05 4.42
N GLU A 140 1.62 11.71 3.53
CA GLU A 140 2.29 11.09 2.38
C GLU A 140 3.30 10.02 2.79
N TYR A 141 4.10 10.31 3.81
CA TYR A 141 5.02 9.33 4.40
C TYR A 141 4.30 8.10 4.96
N GLN A 142 3.20 8.31 5.70
CA GLN A 142 2.41 7.24 6.30
C GLN A 142 1.73 6.37 5.23
N ALA A 143 1.20 6.99 4.16
CA ALA A 143 0.63 6.28 3.01
C ALA A 143 1.69 5.47 2.26
N ASN A 144 2.89 6.02 2.07
CA ASN A 144 4.02 5.28 1.47
C ASN A 144 4.47 4.08 2.33
N LEU A 145 4.52 4.25 3.65
CA LEU A 145 4.82 3.13 4.54
C LEU A 145 3.73 2.06 4.47
N TYR A 146 2.46 2.46 4.50
CA TYR A 146 1.34 1.54 4.36
C TYR A 146 1.41 0.76 3.03
N ALA A 147 1.68 1.43 1.91
CA ALA A 147 1.80 0.80 0.60
C ALA A 147 2.88 -0.29 0.57
N GLY A 148 4.08 0.02 1.11
CA GLY A 148 5.17 -0.96 1.22
C GLY A 148 4.82 -2.13 2.13
N SER A 149 4.14 -1.86 3.24
CA SER A 149 3.67 -2.87 4.20
C SER A 149 2.63 -3.81 3.61
N LEU A 150 1.69 -3.25 2.84
CA LEU A 150 0.60 -3.98 2.19
C LEU A 150 1.11 -4.88 1.05
N LEU A 151 1.97 -4.33 0.19
CA LEU A 151 2.48 -5.03 -1.01
C LEU A 151 3.55 -6.06 -0.68
N ALA A 152 4.35 -5.81 0.36
CA ALA A 152 5.34 -6.76 0.84
C ALA A 152 5.28 -6.90 2.38
N PRO A 153 4.30 -7.68 2.87
CA PRO A 153 4.15 -8.00 4.29
C PRO A 153 5.43 -8.59 4.88
N GLU A 154 5.79 -8.18 6.10
CA GLU A 154 7.00 -8.66 6.79
C GLU A 154 7.05 -10.19 6.82
N GLN A 155 5.95 -10.84 7.22
CA GLN A 155 5.86 -12.31 7.30
C GLN A 155 6.15 -12.99 5.95
N GLU A 156 5.76 -12.36 4.84
CA GLU A 156 5.96 -12.91 3.50
C GLU A 156 7.37 -12.65 2.97
N ILE A 157 7.97 -11.52 3.34
CA ILE A 157 9.40 -11.26 3.12
C ILE A 157 10.23 -12.29 3.88
N CYS A 158 9.98 -12.48 5.18
CA CYS A 158 10.68 -13.49 5.98
C CYS A 158 10.50 -14.89 5.39
N GLY A 159 9.29 -15.23 4.93
CA GLY A 159 9.01 -16.48 4.24
C GLY A 159 9.84 -16.66 2.97
N LEU A 160 9.92 -15.62 2.12
CA LEU A 160 10.73 -15.67 0.90
C LEU A 160 12.22 -15.76 1.20
N LEU A 161 12.71 -15.00 2.19
CA LEU A 161 14.12 -15.05 2.62
C LEU A 161 14.50 -16.46 3.07
N LYS A 162 13.64 -17.11 3.87
CA LYS A 162 13.84 -18.49 4.31
C LYS A 162 13.81 -19.48 3.14
N GLU A 163 12.86 -19.34 2.22
CA GLU A 163 12.75 -20.18 1.02
C GLU A 163 14.01 -20.11 0.15
N LYS A 164 14.61 -18.92 0.05
CA LYS A 164 15.86 -18.69 -0.71
C LYS A 164 17.13 -19.03 0.08
N GLY A 165 17.02 -19.52 1.31
CA GLY A 165 18.18 -19.82 2.16
C GLY A 165 18.95 -18.60 2.65
N LEU A 166 18.33 -17.41 2.61
CA LEU A 166 18.92 -16.13 3.01
C LEU A 166 18.73 -15.82 4.50
N SER A 167 17.92 -16.61 5.19
CA SER A 167 17.75 -16.54 6.64
C SER A 167 17.67 -17.92 7.27
N ILE A 168 18.21 -18.06 8.47
CA ILE A 168 18.13 -19.27 9.30
C ILE A 168 17.54 -18.86 10.65
N ASN A 169 16.44 -19.49 11.07
CA ASN A 169 15.71 -19.11 12.30
C ASN A 169 15.39 -17.59 12.36
N ASN A 170 15.02 -17.00 11.21
CA ASN A 170 14.76 -15.56 11.04
C ASN A 170 15.98 -14.65 11.29
N LEU A 171 17.19 -15.21 11.35
CA LEU A 171 18.43 -14.45 11.44
C LEU A 171 19.09 -14.38 10.06
N ILE A 172 19.53 -13.17 9.69
CA ILE A 172 20.28 -12.90 8.47
C ILE A 172 21.74 -12.71 8.88
N ALA A 173 22.57 -13.72 8.63
CA ALA A 173 23.96 -13.73 9.07
C ALA A 173 24.85 -12.82 8.20
N ASN A 174 24.50 -12.65 6.92
CA ASN A 174 25.25 -11.85 5.95
C ASN A 174 24.30 -10.93 5.18
N PRO A 175 24.74 -9.72 4.79
CA PRO A 175 23.98 -8.87 3.88
C PRO A 175 23.60 -9.62 2.61
N ILE A 176 22.34 -9.47 2.18
CA ILE A 176 21.83 -10.13 0.98
C ILE A 176 22.30 -9.40 -0.28
N ASP A 177 22.60 -10.15 -1.35
CA ASP A 177 22.72 -9.60 -2.70
C ASP A 177 21.31 -9.51 -3.31
N LEU A 178 20.70 -8.32 -3.23
CA LEU A 178 19.36 -8.11 -3.76
C LEU A 178 19.34 -8.30 -5.29
N SER A 179 20.42 -7.97 -6.00
CA SER A 179 20.50 -8.18 -7.46
C SER A 179 20.34 -9.66 -7.84
N ALA A 180 20.96 -10.57 -7.07
CA ALA A 180 20.84 -12.01 -7.30
C ALA A 180 19.41 -12.55 -7.09
N HIS A 181 18.60 -11.88 -6.27
CA HIS A 181 17.25 -12.34 -5.91
C HIS A 181 16.12 -11.43 -6.41
N LEU A 182 16.45 -10.33 -7.11
CA LEU A 182 15.52 -9.27 -7.47
C LEU A 182 14.30 -9.82 -8.20
N ALA A 183 14.49 -10.70 -9.18
CA ALA A 183 13.39 -11.27 -9.95
C ALA A 183 12.36 -11.98 -9.06
N SER A 184 12.79 -12.77 -8.08
CA SER A 184 11.87 -13.48 -7.16
C SER A 184 11.12 -12.53 -6.24
N PHE A 185 11.76 -11.46 -5.75
CA PHE A 185 11.08 -10.44 -4.96
C PHE A 185 10.05 -9.67 -5.80
N GLN A 186 10.42 -9.29 -7.03
CA GLN A 186 9.53 -8.55 -7.92
C GLN A 186 8.35 -9.39 -8.39
N GLU A 187 8.55 -10.67 -8.68
CA GLU A 187 7.49 -11.60 -9.05
C GLU A 187 6.52 -11.82 -7.89
N LYS A 188 7.01 -11.92 -6.66
CA LYS A 188 6.17 -12.15 -5.48
C LYS A 188 5.39 -10.92 -5.04
N PHE A 189 6.04 -9.75 -5.02
CA PHE A 189 5.49 -8.54 -4.39
C PHE A 189 5.07 -7.45 -5.39
N GLY A 190 5.42 -7.58 -6.67
CA GLY A 190 5.10 -6.55 -7.68
C GLY A 190 5.83 -5.21 -7.49
N LEU A 191 6.84 -5.15 -6.61
CA LEU A 191 7.55 -3.91 -6.27
C LEU A 191 8.73 -3.60 -7.19
N SER A 192 9.07 -2.32 -7.33
CA SER A 192 10.32 -1.88 -7.98
C SER A 192 11.54 -2.21 -7.10
N ARG A 193 12.76 -2.15 -7.67
CA ARG A 193 13.98 -2.32 -6.87
C ARG A 193 14.07 -1.27 -5.76
N HIS A 194 13.79 -0.01 -6.09
CA HIS A 194 13.82 1.10 -5.14
C HIS A 194 12.87 0.86 -3.96
N ALA A 195 11.62 0.49 -4.23
CA ALA A 195 10.63 0.20 -3.18
C ALA A 195 11.04 -1.02 -2.32
N LEU A 196 11.63 -2.05 -2.94
CA LEU A 196 12.17 -3.20 -2.22
C LEU A 196 13.32 -2.82 -1.29
N GLU A 197 14.28 -2.00 -1.75
CA GLU A 197 15.40 -1.57 -0.91
C GLU A 197 14.90 -0.77 0.31
N ILE A 198 13.96 0.15 0.13
CA ILE A 198 13.34 0.89 1.24
C ILE A 198 12.66 -0.09 2.21
N ARG A 199 11.87 -1.02 1.70
CA ARG A 199 11.11 -1.98 2.52
C ARG A 199 12.05 -2.90 3.31
N LEU A 200 13.06 -3.47 2.66
CA LEU A 200 14.02 -4.37 3.29
C LEU A 200 14.84 -3.65 4.35
N ASN A 201 15.29 -2.42 4.07
CA ASN A 201 16.00 -1.60 5.05
C ASN A 201 15.16 -1.32 6.30
N ARG A 202 13.87 -1.01 6.12
CA ARG A 202 12.92 -0.80 7.23
C ARG A 202 12.72 -2.05 8.09
N LEU A 203 12.72 -3.22 7.48
CA LEU A 203 12.66 -4.50 8.18
C LEU A 203 14.02 -4.93 8.78
N GLY A 204 15.04 -4.08 8.72
CA GLY A 204 16.37 -4.38 9.23
C GLY A 204 17.08 -5.48 8.44
N VAL A 205 16.72 -5.70 7.17
CA VAL A 205 17.36 -6.68 6.29
C VAL A 205 18.60 -6.04 5.66
N PRO A 206 19.82 -6.43 6.06
CA PRO A 206 21.04 -5.85 5.50
C PRO A 206 21.20 -6.27 4.04
N MET A 207 21.61 -5.34 3.17
CA MET A 207 21.84 -5.58 1.74
C MET A 207 23.28 -5.17 1.36
N ALA A 208 23.95 -6.00 0.58
CA ALA A 208 25.34 -5.76 0.13
C ALA A 208 25.42 -4.78 -1.04
N ASP A 209 24.36 -4.68 -1.84
CA ASP A 209 24.33 -3.99 -3.12
C ASP A 209 23.22 -2.93 -3.20
N ALA A 210 22.82 -2.34 -2.06
CA ALA A 210 21.83 -1.27 -2.01
C ALA A 210 22.28 -0.07 -2.87
N LYS A 211 21.38 0.46 -3.71
CA LYS A 211 21.67 1.55 -4.66
C LYS A 211 21.02 2.86 -4.27
N TYR A 212 19.94 2.82 -3.49
CA TYR A 212 19.05 3.95 -3.26
C TYR A 212 18.91 4.36 -1.78
N LEU A 213 19.75 3.80 -0.89
CA LEU A 213 19.71 4.06 0.55
C LEU A 213 20.78 5.07 1.02
N ASN A 214 21.34 5.86 0.09
CA ASN A 214 22.38 6.86 0.37
C ASN A 214 21.79 8.27 0.47
#